data_AF-A0A6G2Q6G6-F1
#
_entry.id   AF-A0A6G2Q6G6-F1
#
_cell.length_a   1.000
_cell.length_b   1.000
_cell.length_c   1.000
_cell.angle_alpha   90.00
_cell.angle_beta   90.00
_cell.angle_gamma   90.00
#
_symmetry.space_group_name_H-M   'P 1'
#
loop_
_entity.id
_entity.type
_entity.pdbx_description
1 polymer ?
#
loop_
_entity_poly.entity_id
_entity_poly.type
_entity_poly.pdbx_seq_one_letter_code
_entity_poly.pdbx_strand_id
1 'polypeptide(L)'
;MHPQGTPLEPQPDWHGQSADNMRHYRRPALDLSHLPRNEQLVVLKEESAALADDARNALGGAAQPGTNHLDSGCAGSLLHDNVVTAHSSTTKMHGQKVPHTHKVLAGILEKIQSDAVASGRKAGLGHGKCAEISLISDRLHQLDPTGENIQTVSEARKLLEGSVMHTRQIGDLVDRKTGELVRQHGEFLAPCETCKHVLPQLGIHVAH
;
A
#
# COMPACT_ATOMS: atom_id res chain seq x y z
N MET A 1 -1.72 -13.15 24.91
CA MET A 1 -0.55 -13.13 24.03
C MET A 1 -1.03 -12.52 22.72
N HIS A 2 -0.40 -11.46 22.21
CA HIS A 2 -0.80 -10.89 20.91
C HIS A 2 -0.42 -11.89 19.80
N PRO A 3 -1.30 -12.14 18.82
CA PRO A 3 -0.95 -13.02 17.70
C PRO A 3 0.22 -12.41 16.92
N GLN A 4 1.13 -13.25 16.44
CA GLN A 4 2.31 -12.81 15.69
C GLN A 4 2.49 -13.65 14.44
N GLY A 5 2.85 -12.97 13.34
CA GLY A 5 3.29 -13.61 12.11
C GLY A 5 4.72 -14.10 12.19
N THR A 6 5.08 -15.01 11.30
CA THR A 6 6.47 -15.44 11.12
C THR A 6 7.07 -14.70 9.92
N PRO A 7 8.16 -13.94 10.06
CA PRO A 7 8.82 -13.33 8.91
C PRO A 7 9.17 -14.38 7.86
N LEU A 8 8.86 -14.09 6.59
CA LEU A 8 9.28 -14.93 5.47
C LEU A 8 10.80 -14.87 5.32
N GLU A 9 11.46 -16.02 5.28
CA GLU A 9 12.91 -16.11 5.09
C GLU A 9 13.24 -17.09 3.95
N PRO A 10 13.90 -16.62 2.86
CA PRO A 10 14.28 -15.22 2.61
C PRO A 10 13.08 -14.29 2.39
N GLN A 11 13.28 -13.00 2.60
CA GLN A 11 12.28 -12.00 2.24
C GLN A 11 12.01 -12.03 0.73
N PRO A 12 10.73 -12.02 0.31
CA PRO A 12 10.42 -12.11 -1.11
C PRO A 12 10.91 -10.88 -1.89
N ASP A 13 11.48 -11.12 -3.07
CA ASP A 13 12.05 -10.09 -3.94
C ASP A 13 10.99 -9.17 -4.58
N TRP A 14 9.77 -9.68 -4.75
CA TRP A 14 8.62 -8.91 -5.24
C TRP A 14 8.09 -7.88 -4.22
N HIS A 15 8.32 -8.06 -2.92
CA HIS A 15 7.82 -7.14 -1.90
C HIS A 15 8.66 -5.86 -1.87
N GLY A 16 8.04 -4.69 -2.15
CA GLY A 16 8.73 -3.42 -2.31
C GLY A 16 9.28 -3.16 -3.72
N GLN A 17 9.16 -4.13 -4.63
CA GLN A 17 9.70 -4.01 -5.99
C GLN A 17 9.08 -2.83 -6.75
N SER A 18 7.78 -2.59 -6.58
CA SER A 18 7.09 -1.51 -7.32
C SER A 18 7.60 -0.13 -6.92
N ALA A 19 8.01 0.05 -5.66
CA ALA A 19 8.55 1.32 -5.18
C ALA A 19 10.02 1.52 -5.58
N ASP A 20 10.79 0.43 -5.72
CA ASP A 20 12.19 0.43 -6.16
C ASP A 20 13.02 1.53 -5.45
N ASN A 21 13.47 2.55 -6.18
CA ASN A 21 14.34 3.60 -5.66
C ASN A 21 13.58 4.84 -5.17
N MET A 22 12.25 4.79 -5.08
CA MET A 22 11.44 5.86 -4.51
C MET A 22 11.66 6.00 -3.00
N ARG A 23 11.31 7.16 -2.45
CA ARG A 23 11.28 7.34 -1.00
C ARG A 23 10.08 6.58 -0.44
N HIS A 24 10.36 5.56 0.36
CA HIS A 24 9.36 4.73 1.01
C HIS A 24 9.95 3.98 2.21
N TYR A 25 9.04 3.42 3.01
CA TYR A 25 9.31 2.48 4.08
C TYR A 25 8.51 1.20 3.87
N ARG A 26 9.10 0.03 4.14
CA ARG A 26 8.43 -1.27 4.19
C ARG A 26 8.89 -2.07 5.40
N ARG A 27 8.01 -2.92 5.91
CA ARG A 27 8.34 -3.92 6.93
C ARG A 27 8.45 -5.31 6.29
N PRO A 28 9.10 -6.28 6.95
CA PRO A 28 9.17 -7.66 6.46
C PRO A 28 7.78 -8.23 6.12
N ALA A 29 7.70 -9.02 5.06
CA ALA A 29 6.53 -9.84 4.75
C ALA A 29 6.42 -10.98 5.78
N LEU A 30 5.20 -11.26 6.23
CA LEU A 30 4.91 -12.24 7.28
C LEU A 30 4.01 -13.37 6.74
N ASP A 31 4.35 -14.61 7.08
CA ASP A 31 3.44 -15.76 6.97
C ASP A 31 2.55 -15.85 8.22
N LEU A 32 1.24 -15.95 7.98
CA LEU A 32 0.19 -16.10 8.98
C LEU A 32 -0.62 -17.39 8.78
N SER A 33 -0.11 -18.36 8.02
CA SER A 33 -0.79 -19.62 7.71
C SER A 33 -1.17 -20.45 8.93
N HIS A 34 -0.46 -20.27 10.05
CA HIS A 34 -0.72 -20.90 11.35
C HIS A 34 -1.81 -20.21 12.19
N LEU A 35 -2.22 -18.99 11.81
CA LEU A 35 -3.18 -18.21 12.57
C LEU A 35 -4.60 -18.36 12.01
N PRO A 36 -5.63 -18.41 12.88
CA PRO A 36 -7.02 -18.32 12.43
C PRO A 36 -7.31 -16.92 11.86
N ARG A 37 -8.30 -16.82 10.97
CA ARG A 37 -8.57 -15.60 10.19
C ARG A 37 -8.76 -14.34 11.04
N ASN A 38 -9.43 -14.44 12.19
CA ASN A 38 -9.62 -13.32 13.10
C ASN A 38 -8.28 -12.78 13.66
N GLU A 39 -7.33 -13.67 13.98
CA GLU A 39 -6.00 -13.30 14.43
C GLU A 39 -5.14 -12.74 13.29
N GLN A 40 -5.28 -13.27 12.07
CA GLN A 40 -4.65 -12.67 10.89
C GLN A 40 -5.05 -11.21 10.69
N LEU A 41 -6.32 -10.88 10.92
CA LEU A 41 -6.83 -9.51 10.83
C LEU A 41 -6.32 -8.60 11.95
N VAL A 42 -5.98 -9.16 13.12
CA VAL A 42 -5.29 -8.41 14.19
C VAL A 42 -3.87 -8.08 13.74
N VAL A 43 -3.11 -9.07 13.26
CA VAL A 43 -1.74 -8.85 12.75
C VAL A 43 -1.72 -7.86 11.60
N LEU A 44 -2.68 -7.94 10.67
CA LEU A 44 -2.84 -6.96 9.57
C LEU A 44 -2.88 -5.53 10.11
N LYS A 45 -3.70 -5.27 11.12
CA LYS A 45 -3.85 -3.93 11.71
C LYS A 45 -2.60 -3.50 12.45
N GLU A 46 -2.02 -4.39 13.25
CA GLU A 46 -0.79 -4.13 13.98
C GLU A 46 0.38 -3.79 13.04
N GLU A 47 0.51 -4.50 11.90
CA GLU A 47 1.58 -4.24 10.93
C GLU A 47 1.47 -2.87 10.27
N SER A 48 0.26 -2.39 9.95
CA SER A 48 0.09 -1.03 9.43
C SER A 48 0.40 0.06 10.47
N ALA A 49 0.12 -0.21 11.76
CA ALA A 49 0.38 0.72 12.85
C ALA A 49 1.89 0.78 13.12
N ALA A 50 2.53 -0.38 13.26
CA ALA A 50 3.97 -0.49 13.42
C ALA A 50 4.72 0.13 12.24
N LEU A 51 4.25 -0.09 11.00
CA LEU A 51 4.81 0.56 9.82
C LEU A 51 4.73 2.09 9.91
N ALA A 52 3.62 2.64 10.41
CA ALA A 52 3.46 4.08 10.55
C ALA A 52 4.50 4.63 11.54
N ASP A 53 4.61 4.00 12.70
CA ASP A 53 5.57 4.38 13.74
C ASP A 53 7.01 4.26 13.23
N ASP A 54 7.38 3.12 12.63
CA ASP A 54 8.71 2.86 12.11
C ASP A 54 9.11 3.88 11.03
N ALA A 55 8.20 4.18 10.10
CA ALA A 55 8.47 5.13 9.03
C ALA A 55 8.66 6.56 9.55
N ARG A 56 7.92 6.95 10.60
CA ARG A 56 8.04 8.27 11.25
C ARG A 56 9.29 8.37 12.13
N ASN A 57 9.74 7.25 12.72
CA ASN A 57 10.87 7.21 13.63
C ASN A 57 12.19 6.82 12.95
N ALA A 58 12.15 6.45 11.67
CA ALA A 58 13.34 6.15 10.89
C ALA A 58 14.28 7.35 10.83
N LEU A 59 15.58 7.07 10.75
CA LEU A 59 16.58 8.14 10.69
C LEU A 59 16.43 8.93 9.38
N GLY A 60 16.37 10.25 9.51
CA GLY A 60 16.43 11.15 8.36
C GLY A 60 17.78 11.06 7.64
N GLY A 61 17.77 11.27 6.32
CA GLY A 61 18.98 11.30 5.49
C GLY A 61 19.04 10.18 4.44
N ALA A 62 20.26 9.77 4.08
CA ALA A 62 20.49 8.65 3.18
C ALA A 62 20.16 7.34 3.90
N ALA A 63 19.14 6.64 3.42
CA ALA A 63 18.72 5.33 3.93
C ALA A 63 18.73 4.31 2.78
N GLN A 64 18.79 3.03 3.12
CA GLN A 64 18.62 1.97 2.15
C GLN A 64 17.20 2.05 1.55
N PRO A 65 17.01 1.64 0.28
CA PRO A 65 15.67 1.56 -0.31
C PRO A 65 14.69 0.83 0.61
N GLY A 66 13.53 1.44 0.87
CA GLY A 66 12.51 0.89 1.75
C GLY A 66 12.71 1.08 3.24
N THR A 67 13.67 1.91 3.67
CA THR A 67 13.88 2.27 5.08
C THR A 67 13.93 3.79 5.30
N ASN A 68 13.29 4.56 4.41
CA ASN A 68 13.35 6.03 4.47
C ASN A 68 12.43 6.61 5.54
N HIS A 69 12.91 7.64 6.24
CA HIS A 69 12.08 8.54 7.05
C HIS A 69 10.97 9.22 6.23
N LEU A 70 9.76 9.22 6.79
CA LEU A 70 8.55 9.83 6.26
C LEU A 70 7.87 10.73 7.31
N ASP A 71 7.86 12.04 7.07
CA ASP A 71 7.17 13.01 7.95
C ASP A 71 5.64 12.91 7.87
N SER A 72 5.12 12.45 6.72
CA SER A 72 3.68 12.25 6.51
C SER A 72 3.42 11.25 5.39
N GLY A 73 2.27 10.58 5.41
CA GLY A 73 1.88 9.64 4.36
C GLY A 73 0.83 8.63 4.79
N CYS A 74 0.70 7.57 4.00
CA CYS A 74 -0.12 6.39 4.29
C CYS A 74 0.80 5.22 4.64
N ALA A 75 0.53 4.50 5.72
CA ALA A 75 1.11 3.20 6.03
C ALA A 75 0.03 2.15 5.76
N GLY A 76 0.28 1.20 4.86
CA GLY A 76 -0.68 0.17 4.50
C GLY A 76 -0.16 -1.23 4.80
N SER A 77 -1.09 -2.14 5.05
CA SER A 77 -0.85 -3.58 5.09
C SER A 77 -1.91 -4.31 4.25
N LEU A 78 -1.49 -5.39 3.58
CA LEU A 78 -2.33 -6.23 2.73
C LEU A 78 -2.20 -7.69 3.16
N LEU A 79 -3.32 -8.33 3.48
CA LEU A 79 -3.44 -9.77 3.72
C LEU A 79 -3.99 -10.46 2.47
N HIS A 80 -3.17 -11.32 1.87
CA HIS A 80 -3.53 -12.15 0.71
C HIS A 80 -2.80 -13.50 0.79
N ASP A 81 -3.53 -14.60 0.60
CA ASP A 81 -3.03 -15.98 0.71
C ASP A 81 -2.23 -16.26 1.99
N ASN A 82 -2.80 -15.86 3.14
CA ASN A 82 -2.21 -15.96 4.48
C ASN A 82 -0.89 -15.19 4.67
N VAL A 83 -0.48 -14.37 3.70
CA VAL A 83 0.71 -13.52 3.81
C VAL A 83 0.28 -12.08 4.04
N VAL A 84 0.89 -11.43 5.03
CA VAL A 84 0.80 -9.98 5.21
C VAL A 84 2.04 -9.30 4.65
N THR A 85 1.82 -8.31 3.79
CA THR A 85 2.86 -7.34 3.41
C THR A 85 2.50 -5.96 3.90
N ALA A 86 3.51 -5.16 4.24
CA ALA A 86 3.33 -3.81 4.74
C ALA A 86 4.25 -2.83 4.00
N HIS A 87 3.68 -1.75 3.49
CA HIS A 87 4.35 -0.76 2.66
C HIS A 87 3.72 0.62 2.86
N SER A 88 4.52 1.68 2.81
CA SER A 88 4.02 3.06 2.91
C SER A 88 3.72 3.67 1.54
N SER A 89 3.06 4.83 1.51
CA SER A 89 2.96 5.64 0.31
C SER A 89 4.34 6.06 -0.19
N THR A 90 4.50 6.18 -1.50
CA THR A 90 5.78 6.50 -2.13
C THR A 90 5.86 7.98 -2.50
N THR A 91 7.06 8.54 -2.44
CA THR A 91 7.36 9.89 -2.96
C THR A 91 8.60 9.88 -3.85
N LYS A 92 8.74 10.90 -4.70
CA LYS A 92 9.82 10.97 -5.68
C LYS A 92 11.20 10.89 -5.00
N MET A 93 12.08 10.05 -5.54
CA MET A 93 13.49 9.96 -5.11
C MET A 93 14.29 9.33 -6.26
N HIS A 94 15.60 9.59 -6.32
CA HIS A 94 16.52 9.00 -7.31
C HIS A 94 16.04 9.06 -8.79
N GLY A 95 15.34 10.13 -9.18
CA GLY A 95 14.83 10.31 -10.54
C GLY A 95 13.50 9.59 -10.84
N GLN A 96 13.07 8.66 -9.99
CA GLN A 96 11.80 7.97 -10.12
C GLN A 96 10.65 8.82 -9.55
N LYS A 97 9.61 9.02 -10.38
CA LYS A 97 8.46 9.89 -10.05
C LYS A 97 7.20 9.11 -9.66
N VAL A 98 7.08 7.87 -10.13
CA VAL A 98 5.92 6.99 -9.96
C VAL A 98 6.41 5.54 -9.74
N PRO A 99 5.65 4.71 -9.01
CA PRO A 99 5.98 3.30 -8.85
C PRO A 99 5.96 2.56 -10.18
N HIS A 100 6.79 1.51 -10.30
CA HIS A 100 6.69 0.50 -11.35
C HIS A 100 5.42 -0.32 -11.11
N THR A 101 4.29 0.20 -11.58
CA THR A 101 2.98 -0.39 -11.31
C THR A 101 2.70 -1.52 -12.31
N HIS A 102 2.20 -2.66 -11.82
CA HIS A 102 1.79 -3.78 -12.68
C HIS A 102 0.78 -3.31 -13.75
N LYS A 103 0.91 -3.82 -14.98
CA LYS A 103 0.21 -3.33 -16.19
C LYS A 103 -1.31 -3.20 -16.01
N VAL A 104 -1.97 -4.22 -15.46
CA VAL A 104 -3.43 -4.18 -15.22
C VAL A 104 -3.83 -3.06 -14.25
N LEU A 105 -3.03 -2.82 -13.21
CA LEU A 105 -3.30 -1.78 -12.22
C LEU A 105 -3.01 -0.39 -12.81
N ALA A 106 -1.97 -0.26 -13.63
CA ALA A 106 -1.71 0.97 -14.38
C ALA A 106 -2.91 1.35 -15.28
N GLY A 107 -3.52 0.37 -15.97
CA GLY A 107 -4.73 0.58 -16.77
C GLY A 107 -5.94 1.06 -15.95
N ILE A 108 -6.15 0.52 -14.75
CA ILE A 108 -7.20 0.99 -13.83
C ILE A 108 -6.95 2.45 -13.42
N LEU A 109 -5.71 2.78 -13.06
CA LEU A 109 -5.32 4.13 -12.66
C LEU A 109 -5.53 5.14 -13.78
N GLU A 110 -5.06 4.82 -15.00
CA GLU A 110 -5.25 5.67 -16.18
C GLU A 110 -6.72 5.90 -16.50
N LYS A 111 -7.55 4.87 -16.39
CA LYS A 111 -9.01 5.00 -16.56
C LYS A 111 -9.61 5.95 -15.51
N ILE A 112 -9.27 5.78 -14.23
CA ILE A 112 -9.76 6.66 -13.15
C ILE A 112 -9.33 8.11 -13.40
N GLN A 113 -8.09 8.33 -13.83
CA GLN A 113 -7.57 9.65 -14.16
C GLN A 113 -8.32 10.28 -15.34
N SER A 114 -8.59 9.50 -16.38
CA SER A 114 -9.35 9.94 -17.56
C SER A 114 -10.79 10.30 -17.21
N ASP A 115 -11.47 9.46 -16.43
CA ASP A 115 -12.85 9.69 -15.98
C ASP A 115 -12.96 10.94 -15.06
N ALA A 116 -11.94 11.19 -14.22
CA ALA A 116 -11.86 12.40 -13.42
C ALA A 116 -11.76 13.65 -14.30
N VAL A 117 -10.85 13.67 -15.28
CA VAL A 117 -10.67 14.79 -16.22
C VAL A 117 -11.94 15.04 -17.03
N ALA A 118 -12.55 13.99 -17.58
CA ALA A 118 -13.80 14.09 -18.34
C ALA A 118 -14.96 14.65 -17.51
N SER A 119 -14.97 14.42 -16.20
CA SER A 119 -15.97 14.96 -15.26
C SER A 119 -15.57 16.31 -14.65
N GLY A 120 -14.51 16.97 -15.12
CA GLY A 120 -14.04 18.25 -14.59
C GLY A 120 -13.48 18.17 -13.16
N ARG A 121 -13.19 16.97 -12.68
CA ARG A 121 -12.61 16.70 -11.35
C ARG A 121 -11.12 16.39 -11.47
N LYS A 122 -10.41 16.48 -10.35
CA LYS A 122 -9.01 16.04 -10.25
C LYS A 122 -8.97 14.64 -9.63
N ALA A 123 -8.05 13.80 -10.10
CA ALA A 123 -7.68 12.61 -9.34
C ALA A 123 -7.06 13.03 -7.99
N GLY A 124 -7.04 12.12 -7.01
CA GLY A 124 -6.49 12.39 -5.68
C GLY A 124 -5.03 12.86 -5.75
N LEU A 125 -4.61 13.71 -4.81
CA LEU A 125 -3.26 14.33 -4.79
C LEU A 125 -2.09 13.33 -4.83
N GLY A 126 -2.32 12.08 -4.42
CA GLY A 126 -1.37 10.96 -4.45
C GLY A 126 -1.74 9.86 -5.45
N HIS A 127 -2.48 10.16 -6.51
CA HIS A 127 -2.92 9.17 -7.51
C HIS A 127 -1.76 8.28 -7.97
N GLY A 128 -1.91 6.96 -7.78
CA GLY A 128 -0.90 5.95 -8.13
C GLY A 128 0.28 5.83 -7.15
N LYS A 129 0.27 6.52 -6.00
CA LYS A 129 1.40 6.55 -5.04
C LYS A 129 1.04 6.17 -3.61
N CYS A 130 -0.23 5.85 -3.36
CA CYS A 130 -0.69 5.39 -2.06
C CYS A 130 -0.10 4.01 -1.74
N ALA A 131 -0.02 3.67 -0.45
CA ALA A 131 0.48 2.39 0.03
C ALA A 131 -0.23 1.20 -0.65
N GLU A 132 -1.55 1.33 -0.81
CA GLU A 132 -2.40 0.33 -1.44
C GLU A 132 -1.94 0.00 -2.87
N ILE A 133 -1.49 1.01 -3.63
CA ILE A 133 -1.06 0.81 -5.02
C ILE A 133 0.23 -0.02 -5.08
N SER A 134 1.22 0.31 -4.23
CA SER A 134 2.46 -0.47 -4.14
C SER A 134 2.16 -1.91 -3.70
N LEU A 135 1.37 -2.10 -2.64
CA LEU A 135 1.04 -3.42 -2.10
C LEU A 135 0.34 -4.33 -3.12
N ILE A 136 -0.65 -3.78 -3.84
CA ILE A 136 -1.38 -4.52 -4.88
C ILE A 136 -0.45 -4.82 -6.06
N SER A 137 0.34 -3.83 -6.49
CA SER A 137 1.27 -3.98 -7.60
C SER A 137 2.33 -5.04 -7.31
N ASP A 138 2.94 -5.02 -6.12
CA ASP A 138 3.91 -6.03 -5.67
C ASP A 138 3.28 -7.43 -5.68
N ARG A 139 2.04 -7.56 -5.20
CA ARG A 139 1.33 -8.85 -5.23
C ARG A 139 1.03 -9.32 -6.65
N LEU A 140 0.66 -8.40 -7.54
CA LEU A 140 0.43 -8.75 -8.94
C LEU A 140 1.74 -9.14 -9.65
N HIS A 141 2.87 -8.49 -9.36
CA HIS A 141 4.17 -8.92 -9.88
C HIS A 141 4.61 -10.27 -9.32
N GLN A 142 4.25 -10.63 -8.09
CA GLN A 142 4.47 -11.99 -7.61
C GLN A 142 3.74 -13.02 -8.49
N LEU A 143 2.48 -12.74 -8.81
CA LEU A 143 1.60 -13.66 -9.55
C LEU A 143 1.90 -13.65 -11.06
N ASP A 144 2.36 -12.52 -11.59
CA ASP A 144 2.69 -12.29 -12.98
C ASP A 144 3.90 -11.34 -13.11
N PRO A 145 5.12 -11.86 -12.95
CA PRO A 145 6.34 -11.04 -12.94
C PRO A 145 6.58 -10.25 -14.22
N THR A 146 6.08 -10.74 -15.37
CA THR A 146 6.24 -10.07 -16.67
C THR A 146 5.10 -9.12 -16.99
N GLY A 147 3.96 -9.22 -16.29
CA GLY A 147 2.74 -8.46 -16.61
C GLY A 147 2.07 -8.90 -17.92
N GLU A 148 2.39 -10.09 -18.42
CA GLU A 148 1.89 -10.61 -19.69
C GLU A 148 0.71 -11.57 -19.51
N ASN A 149 0.51 -12.14 -18.33
CA ASN A 149 -0.48 -13.18 -18.07
C ASN A 149 -1.79 -12.60 -17.48
N ILE A 150 -1.70 -11.62 -16.59
CA ILE A 150 -2.85 -10.94 -15.97
C ILE A 150 -3.13 -9.66 -16.77
N GLN A 151 -3.92 -9.80 -17.83
CA GLN A 151 -4.16 -8.70 -18.78
C GLN A 151 -5.43 -7.92 -18.48
N THR A 152 -6.39 -8.52 -17.78
CA THR A 152 -7.70 -7.91 -17.52
C THR A 152 -7.96 -7.70 -16.04
N VAL A 153 -8.79 -6.68 -15.73
CA VAL A 153 -9.25 -6.40 -14.36
C VAL A 153 -9.99 -7.61 -13.77
N SER A 154 -10.72 -8.38 -14.60
CA SER A 154 -11.44 -9.56 -14.13
C SER A 154 -10.49 -10.69 -13.71
N GLU A 155 -9.38 -10.89 -14.39
CA GLU A 155 -8.36 -11.88 -14.00
C GLU A 155 -7.67 -11.46 -12.71
N ALA A 156 -7.25 -10.19 -12.64
CA ALA A 156 -6.65 -9.63 -11.43
C ALA A 156 -7.60 -9.75 -10.22
N ARG A 157 -8.89 -9.46 -10.42
CA ARG A 157 -9.92 -9.65 -9.38
C ARG A 157 -10.00 -11.08 -8.90
N LYS A 158 -10.09 -12.07 -9.79
CA LYS A 158 -10.19 -13.49 -9.40
C LYS A 158 -9.04 -13.93 -8.51
N LEU A 159 -7.84 -13.39 -8.76
CA LEU A 159 -6.64 -13.72 -8.00
C LEU A 159 -6.56 -13.01 -6.65
N LEU A 160 -7.09 -11.78 -6.56
CA LEU A 160 -7.01 -10.94 -5.35
C LEU A 160 -8.28 -10.94 -4.50
N GLU A 161 -9.37 -11.57 -4.96
CA GLU A 161 -10.65 -11.57 -4.27
C GLU A 161 -10.54 -12.16 -2.86
N GLY A 162 -11.13 -11.47 -1.88
CA GLY A 162 -11.04 -11.86 -0.46
C GLY A 162 -9.78 -11.35 0.26
N SER A 163 -8.89 -10.66 -0.45
CA SER A 163 -7.79 -9.91 0.19
C SER A 163 -8.35 -8.81 1.09
N VAL A 164 -7.59 -8.45 2.13
CA VAL A 164 -7.97 -7.40 3.08
C VAL A 164 -6.84 -6.40 3.24
N MET A 165 -7.19 -5.12 3.11
CA MET A 165 -6.32 -3.97 3.26
C MET A 165 -6.61 -3.25 4.58
N HIS A 166 -5.59 -2.75 5.25
CA HIS A 166 -5.74 -1.78 6.33
C HIS A 166 -4.70 -0.68 6.21
N THR A 167 -5.07 0.54 6.57
CA THR A 167 -4.25 1.74 6.33
C THR A 167 -4.30 2.70 7.51
N ARG A 168 -3.14 3.31 7.78
CA ARG A 168 -2.88 4.22 8.90
C ARG A 168 -2.20 5.49 8.41
N GLN A 169 -2.42 6.58 9.12
CA GLN A 169 -1.77 7.85 8.84
C GLN A 169 -0.34 7.87 9.40
N ILE A 170 0.64 8.22 8.57
CA ILE A 170 2.01 8.54 9.00
C ILE A 170 2.07 10.04 9.29
N GLY A 171 2.60 10.43 10.44
CA GLY A 171 2.66 11.82 10.89
C GLY A 171 1.29 12.50 11.01
N ASP A 172 1.25 13.72 11.55
CA ASP A 172 0.01 14.48 11.65
C ASP A 172 -0.31 15.15 10.31
N LEU A 173 -1.55 15.02 9.85
CA LEU A 173 -2.06 15.69 8.67
C LEU A 173 -2.79 16.95 9.10
N VAL A 174 -2.29 18.10 8.65
CA VAL A 174 -2.92 19.41 8.87
C VAL A 174 -3.47 19.97 7.57
N ASP A 175 -4.61 20.67 7.65
CA ASP A 175 -5.14 21.44 6.53
C ASP A 175 -4.20 22.63 6.28
N ARG A 176 -3.69 22.75 5.05
CA ARG A 176 -2.70 23.79 4.73
C ARG A 176 -3.26 25.21 4.71
N LYS A 177 -4.59 25.37 4.61
CA LYS A 177 -5.27 26.66 4.58
C LYS A 177 -5.68 27.11 5.98
N THR A 178 -6.25 26.22 6.78
CA THR A 178 -6.73 26.55 8.14
C THR A 178 -5.68 26.30 9.23
N GLY A 179 -4.69 25.44 8.97
CA GLY A 179 -3.72 24.98 9.95
C GLY A 179 -4.31 23.95 10.93
N GLU A 180 -5.56 23.57 10.76
CA GLU A 180 -6.25 22.64 11.65
C GLU A 180 -5.78 21.20 11.43
N LEU A 181 -5.73 20.44 12.52
CA LEU A 181 -5.44 19.01 12.49
C LEU A 181 -6.60 18.25 11.83
N VAL A 182 -6.33 17.67 10.66
CA VAL A 182 -7.30 16.88 9.89
C VAL A 182 -7.27 15.42 10.31
N ARG A 183 -6.09 14.88 10.60
CA ARG A 183 -5.90 13.49 11.04
C ARG A 183 -4.61 13.36 11.86
N GLN A 184 -4.66 12.61 12.94
CA GLN A 184 -3.49 12.31 13.76
C GLN A 184 -2.71 11.12 13.20
N HIS A 185 -1.41 11.10 13.50
CA HIS A 185 -0.59 9.91 13.29
C HIS A 185 -1.22 8.66 13.93
N GLY A 186 -1.14 7.52 13.24
CA GLY A 186 -1.66 6.24 13.72
C GLY A 186 -3.18 6.10 13.62
N GLU A 187 -3.93 7.16 13.28
CA GLU A 187 -5.35 7.04 13.00
C GLU A 187 -5.59 6.25 11.71
N PHE A 188 -6.73 5.54 11.67
CA PHE A 188 -7.17 4.87 10.45
C PHE A 188 -7.30 5.88 9.30
N LEU A 189 -6.71 5.53 8.16
CA LEU A 189 -6.72 6.35 6.97
C LEU A 189 -7.61 5.68 5.92
N ALA A 190 -8.82 6.22 5.72
CA ALA A 190 -9.72 5.69 4.69
C ALA A 190 -9.08 5.77 3.29
N PRO A 191 -9.45 4.86 2.36
CA PRO A 191 -8.94 4.89 0.99
C PRO A 191 -9.16 6.26 0.34
N CYS A 192 -8.13 6.76 -0.34
CA CYS A 192 -8.23 8.03 -1.04
C CYS A 192 -9.21 7.97 -2.22
N GLU A 193 -9.48 9.12 -2.84
CA GLU A 193 -10.37 9.23 -4.01
C GLU A 193 -10.03 8.28 -5.16
N THR A 194 -8.78 7.84 -5.29
CA THR A 194 -8.39 6.79 -6.25
C THR A 194 -8.58 5.39 -5.68
N CYS A 195 -8.03 5.11 -4.51
CA CYS A 195 -8.05 3.76 -3.92
C CYS A 195 -9.47 3.27 -3.64
N LYS A 196 -10.43 4.15 -3.31
CA LYS A 196 -11.84 3.78 -3.13
C LYS A 196 -12.48 3.18 -4.38
N HIS A 197 -11.93 3.46 -5.57
CA HIS A 197 -12.37 2.87 -6.83
C HIS A 197 -11.52 1.67 -7.25
N VAL A 198 -10.23 1.65 -6.92
CA VAL A 198 -9.33 0.54 -7.25
C VAL A 198 -9.69 -0.72 -6.46
N LEU A 199 -9.80 -0.61 -5.13
CA LEU A 199 -9.96 -1.78 -4.24
C LEU A 199 -11.19 -2.65 -4.59
N PRO A 200 -12.40 -2.08 -4.80
CA PRO A 200 -13.58 -2.89 -5.11
C PRO A 200 -13.53 -3.56 -6.50
N GLN A 201 -12.82 -2.97 -7.46
CA GLN A 201 -12.63 -3.58 -8.78
C GLN A 201 -11.84 -4.88 -8.69
N LEU A 202 -10.89 -4.95 -7.75
CA LEU A 202 -10.02 -6.10 -7.51
C LEU A 202 -10.55 -7.05 -6.42
N GLY A 203 -11.73 -6.80 -5.85
CA GLY A 203 -12.30 -7.66 -4.81
C GLY A 203 -11.60 -7.57 -3.45
N ILE A 204 -10.90 -6.45 -3.19
CA ILE A 204 -10.16 -6.21 -1.95
C ILE A 204 -11.03 -5.45 -0.97
N HIS A 205 -11.13 -5.94 0.26
CA HIS A 205 -11.90 -5.33 1.34
C HIS A 205 -11.01 -4.45 2.22
N VAL A 206 -11.62 -3.44 2.86
CA VAL A 206 -10.92 -2.58 3.83
C VAL A 206 -11.35 -2.97 5.24
N ALA A 207 -10.40 -3.34 6.08
CA ALA A 207 -10.63 -3.50 7.50
C ALA A 207 -10.57 -2.13 8.19
N HIS A 208 -11.55 -1.82 9.03
CA HIS A 208 -11.57 -0.61 9.87
C HIS A 208 -11.03 -0.93 11.27
#